data_AF-A0A9E0QMB3-F1
#
_entry.id   AF-A0A9E0QMB3-F1
#
_cell.length_a   1.000
_cell.length_b   1.000
_cell.length_c   1.000
_cell.angle_alpha   90.00
_cell.angle_beta   90.00
_cell.angle_gamma   90.00
#
_symmetry.space_group_name_H-M   'P 1'
#
loop_
_entity.id
_entity.type
_entity.pdbx_description
1 polymer ?
#
loop_
_entity_poly.entity_id
_entity_poly.type
_entity_poly.pdbx_seq_one_letter_code
_entity_poly.pdbx_strand_id
1 'polypeptide(L)'
;MLRQLFGRLVDGKAQGQWVGTANVSVAYEWGQDINNGIESLLALQAKYRYGSFFEPGIEFYSRESGQALGPVLMGDIRLGQGGKVHWEVGSIFGLGYKVPDNNYRLLMEYEF
;
A
#
# COMPACT_ATOMS: atom_id res chain seq x y z
N MET A 1 7.09 18.03 23.17
CA MET A 1 7.67 16.78 22.59
C MET A 1 6.52 15.93 22.08
N LEU A 2 6.47 15.69 20.76
CA LEU A 2 5.49 14.80 20.12
C LEU A 2 5.78 13.35 20.50
N ARG A 3 4.74 12.59 20.86
CA ARG A 3 4.81 11.15 21.11
C ARG A 3 3.73 10.45 20.31
N GLN A 4 4.08 9.28 19.78
CA GLN A 4 3.17 8.45 18.99
C GLN A 4 3.30 6.99 19.43
N LEU A 5 2.17 6.29 19.51
CA LEU A 5 2.09 4.84 19.68
C LEU A 5 1.41 4.29 18.43
N PHE A 6 2.05 3.34 17.74
CA PHE A 6 1.49 2.73 16.53
C PHE A 6 1.25 1.24 16.71
N GLY A 7 0.19 0.74 16.10
CA GLY A 7 -0.09 -0.68 15.91
C GLY A 7 -0.42 -0.95 14.45
N ARG A 8 0.08 -2.07 13.90
CA ARG A 8 -0.19 -2.51 12.53
C ARG A 8 -0.50 -4.00 12.49
N LEU A 9 -1.53 -4.35 11.73
CA LEU A 9 -1.90 -5.72 11.37
C LEU A 9 -1.83 -5.85 9.85
N VAL A 10 -1.16 -6.88 9.37
CA VAL A 10 -1.12 -7.25 7.96
C VAL A 10 -1.62 -8.68 7.81
N ASP A 11 -2.60 -8.89 6.94
CA ASP A 11 -3.10 -10.21 6.57
C ASP A 11 -3.08 -10.37 5.05
N GLY A 12 -2.92 -11.61 4.59
CA GLY A 12 -2.84 -11.93 3.17
C GLY A 12 -3.40 -13.31 2.89
N LYS A 13 -4.19 -13.42 1.82
CA LYS A 13 -4.78 -14.69 1.39
C LYS A 13 -4.63 -14.88 -0.12
N ALA A 14 -4.25 -16.09 -0.51
CA ALA A 14 -4.21 -16.50 -1.91
C ALA A 14 -5.31 -17.54 -2.19
N GLN A 15 -5.98 -17.39 -3.33
CA GLN A 15 -6.95 -18.36 -3.85
C GLN A 15 -6.78 -18.49 -5.36
N GLY A 16 -6.21 -19.60 -5.83
CA GLY A 16 -5.83 -19.76 -7.23
C GLY A 16 -4.81 -18.70 -7.66
N GLN A 17 -5.09 -17.98 -8.74
CA GLN A 17 -4.25 -16.89 -9.25
C GLN A 17 -4.47 -15.55 -8.54
N TRP A 18 -5.49 -15.45 -7.69
CA TRP A 18 -5.78 -14.21 -6.95
C TRP A 18 -5.05 -14.18 -5.62
N VAL A 19 -4.51 -13.00 -5.28
CA VAL A 19 -3.93 -12.69 -3.97
C VAL A 19 -4.58 -11.41 -3.46
N GLY A 20 -5.09 -11.46 -2.24
CA GLY A 20 -5.62 -10.32 -1.52
C GLY A 20 -4.77 -10.02 -0.30
N THR A 21 -4.52 -8.74 -0.02
CA THR A 21 -3.79 -8.28 1.16
C THR A 21 -4.57 -7.16 1.84
N ALA A 22 -4.60 -7.19 3.17
CA ALA A 22 -5.16 -6.14 4.00
C ALA A 22 -4.11 -5.67 5.00
N ASN A 23 -3.93 -4.37 5.10
CA ASN A 23 -3.07 -3.73 6.09
C ASN A 23 -3.91 -2.68 6.84
N VAL A 24 -4.04 -2.88 8.15
CA VAL A 24 -4.72 -1.97 9.07
C VAL A 24 -3.68 -1.40 10.01
N SER A 25 -3.61 -0.08 10.10
CA SER A 25 -2.73 0.61 11.05
C SER A 25 -3.54 1.62 11.86
N VAL A 26 -3.23 1.72 13.15
CA VAL A 26 -3.79 2.72 14.05
C VAL A 26 -2.62 3.38 14.78
N ALA A 27 -2.60 4.70 14.81
CA ALA A 27 -1.64 5.49 15.57
C ALA A 27 -2.38 6.39 16.55
N TYR A 28 -1.90 6.46 17.80
CA TYR A 28 -2.35 7.46 18.76
C TYR A 28 -1.26 8.52 18.89
N GLU A 29 -1.62 9.78 18.70
CA GLU A 29 -0.71 10.93 18.76
C GLU A 29 -1.04 11.82 19.96
N TRP A 30 -0.02 12.19 20.73
CA TRP A 30 -0.17 13.14 21.83
C TRP A 30 1.05 14.03 22.05
N GLY A 31 0.80 15.26 22.51
CA GLY A 31 1.86 16.25 22.73
C GLY A 31 1.32 17.58 23.24
N GLN A 32 2.24 18.48 23.62
CA GLN A 32 1.87 19.79 24.16
C GLN A 32 1.38 20.78 23.09
N ASP A 33 1.69 20.52 21.81
CA ASP A 33 1.44 21.44 20.69
C ASP A 33 0.63 20.80 19.55
N ILE A 34 -0.02 19.65 19.80
CA ILE A 34 -0.86 18.97 18.81
C ILE A 34 -2.24 18.66 19.38
N ASN A 35 -3.23 18.53 18.50
CA ASN A 35 -4.52 17.99 18.89
C ASN A 35 -4.37 16.47 19.06
N ASN A 36 -4.54 15.97 20.29
CA ASN A 36 -4.44 14.54 20.54
C ASN A 36 -5.51 13.79 19.73
N GLY A 37 -5.10 12.73 19.02
CA GLY A 37 -5.96 12.06 18.07
C GLY A 37 -5.57 10.62 17.83
N ILE A 38 -6.54 9.85 17.34
CA ILE A 38 -6.29 8.54 16.77
C ILE A 38 -6.24 8.77 15.25
N GLU A 39 -5.21 8.29 14.58
CA GLU A 39 -5.18 8.18 13.13
C GLU A 39 -5.37 6.70 12.74
N SER A 40 -6.26 6.44 11.80
CA SER A 40 -6.48 5.10 11.27
C SER A 40 -6.22 5.05 9.76
N LEU A 41 -5.58 3.96 9.33
CA LEU A 41 -5.21 3.69 7.96
C LEU A 41 -5.62 2.26 7.60
N LEU A 42 -6.37 2.13 6.51
CA LEU A 42 -6.66 0.86 5.86
C LEU A 42 -6.06 0.89 4.45
N ALA A 43 -5.30 -0.14 4.10
CA ALA A 43 -4.85 -0.40 2.74
C ALA A 43 -5.26 -1.82 2.34
N LEU A 44 -5.95 -1.94 1.21
CA LEU A 44 -6.36 -3.20 0.60
C LEU A 44 -5.70 -3.31 -0.78
N GLN A 45 -5.20 -4.49 -1.11
CA GLN A 45 -4.72 -4.80 -2.45
C GLN A 45 -5.34 -6.12 -2.91
N ALA A 46 -5.80 -6.16 -4.16
CA ALA A 46 -6.15 -7.39 -4.83
C ALA A 46 -5.36 -7.47 -6.14
N LYS A 47 -4.62 -8.55 -6.35
CA LYS A 47 -3.82 -8.77 -7.56
C LYS A 47 -4.06 -10.14 -8.17
N TYR A 48 -3.88 -10.21 -9.48
CA TYR A 48 -3.92 -11.43 -10.27
C TYR A 48 -2.50 -11.83 -10.69
N ARG A 49 -2.10 -13.04 -10.36
CA ARG A 49 -0.76 -13.58 -10.68
C ARG A 49 -0.73 -14.12 -12.11
N TYR A 50 -0.60 -13.23 -13.09
CA TYR A 50 -0.50 -13.62 -14.50
C TYR A 50 0.83 -14.30 -14.82
N GLY A 51 1.91 -13.81 -14.21
CA GLY A 51 3.25 -14.41 -14.25
C GLY A 51 4.17 -13.72 -13.26
N SER A 52 5.37 -14.25 -13.05
CA SER A 52 6.30 -13.65 -12.08
C SER A 52 6.66 -12.21 -12.43
N PHE A 53 6.75 -11.87 -13.72
CA PHE A 53 7.16 -10.55 -14.18
C PHE A 53 6.00 -9.55 -14.26
N PHE A 54 4.74 -9.99 -14.10
CA PHE A 54 3.57 -9.14 -14.31
C PHE A 54 2.35 -9.64 -13.52
N GLU A 55 1.90 -8.81 -12.59
CA GLU A 55 0.74 -9.04 -11.72
C GLU A 55 -0.11 -7.76 -11.70
N PRO A 56 -1.19 -7.68 -12.51
CA PRO A 56 -2.11 -6.55 -12.44
C PRO A 56 -2.96 -6.63 -11.17
N GLY A 57 -3.22 -5.49 -10.57
CA GLY A 57 -4.03 -5.38 -9.37
C GLY A 57 -4.74 -4.05 -9.22
N ILE A 58 -5.48 -3.94 -8.13
CA ILE A 58 -6.16 -2.73 -7.69
C ILE A 58 -5.85 -2.51 -6.21
N GLU A 59 -5.65 -1.27 -5.83
CA GLU A 59 -5.43 -0.86 -4.45
C GLU A 59 -6.49 0.12 -3.99
N PHE A 60 -6.95 -0.06 -2.76
CA PHE A 60 -7.83 0.86 -2.05
C PHE A 60 -7.17 1.32 -0.76
N TYR A 61 -7.25 2.62 -0.50
CA TYR A 61 -6.75 3.26 0.71
C TYR A 61 -7.88 4.03 1.38
N SER A 62 -7.97 3.93 2.71
CA SER A 62 -8.89 4.73 3.52
C SER A 62 -8.18 5.26 4.75
N ARG A 63 -8.36 6.54 5.01
CA ARG A 63 -7.91 7.26 6.20
C ARG A 63 -8.91 8.34 6.56
N GLU A 64 -8.71 8.98 7.71
CA GLU A 64 -9.60 10.06 8.17
C GLU A 64 -9.71 11.23 7.17
N SER A 65 -8.63 11.51 6.43
CA SER A 65 -8.61 12.57 5.43
C SER A 65 -9.25 12.16 4.08
N GLY A 66 -9.61 10.89 3.91
CA GLY A 66 -10.32 10.44 2.72
C GLY A 66 -9.84 9.10 2.18
N GLN A 67 -10.35 8.79 1.00
CA GLN A 67 -10.21 7.50 0.34
C GLN A 67 -9.51 7.66 -1.00
N ALA A 68 -8.83 6.62 -1.44
CA ALA A 68 -8.21 6.56 -2.75
C ALA A 68 -8.31 5.15 -3.34
N LEU A 69 -8.40 5.05 -4.66
CA LEU A 69 -8.53 3.78 -5.36
C LEU A 69 -7.77 3.87 -6.69
N GLY A 70 -7.11 2.80 -7.10
CA GLY A 70 -6.56 2.79 -8.45
C GLY A 70 -5.87 1.50 -8.87
N PRO A 71 -5.62 1.35 -10.18
CA PRO A 71 -4.86 0.24 -10.70
C PRO A 71 -3.39 0.31 -10.28
N VAL A 72 -2.83 -0.88 -10.07
CA VAL A 72 -1.40 -1.10 -9.89
C VAL A 72 -0.93 -2.26 -10.75
N LEU A 73 0.29 -2.16 -11.23
CA LEU A 73 1.00 -3.22 -11.94
C LEU A 73 2.28 -3.49 -11.17
N MET A 74 2.62 -4.75 -10.99
CA MET A 74 3.85 -5.13 -10.30
C MET A 74 4.45 -6.40 -10.87
N GLY A 75 5.68 -6.71 -10.48
CA GLY A 75 6.30 -7.98 -10.84
C GLY A 75 7.75 -8.09 -10.39
N ASP A 76 8.31 -9.26 -10.62
CA ASP A 76 9.67 -9.64 -10.29
C ASP A 76 10.46 -9.99 -11.56
N ILE A 77 11.64 -9.39 -11.69
CA ILE A 77 12.65 -9.71 -12.68
C ILE A 77 13.77 -10.47 -11.97
N ARG A 78 13.93 -11.76 -12.28
CA ARG A 78 15.03 -12.57 -11.75
C ARG A 78 16.32 -12.23 -12.49
N LEU A 79 17.37 -11.98 -11.72
CA LEU A 79 18.72 -11.74 -12.22
C LEU A 79 19.58 -13.00 -12.02
N GLY A 80 20.68 -13.08 -12.76
CA GLY A 80 21.68 -14.13 -12.52
C GLY A 80 22.23 -14.03 -11.09
N GLN A 81 22.71 -15.16 -10.54
CA GLN A 81 23.29 -15.27 -9.19
C GLN A 81 22.30 -15.14 -8.02
N GLY A 82 20.98 -15.30 -8.27
CA GLY A 82 19.97 -15.34 -7.22
C GLY A 82 19.32 -13.99 -6.90
N GLY A 83 19.87 -12.90 -7.46
CA GLY A 83 19.29 -11.56 -7.29
C GLY A 83 17.93 -11.40 -7.98
N LYS A 84 17.15 -10.44 -7.50
CA LYS A 84 15.80 -10.15 -8.02
C LYS A 84 15.55 -8.65 -7.97
N VAL A 85 14.89 -8.10 -8.99
CA VAL A 85 14.33 -6.75 -8.96
C VAL A 85 12.81 -6.86 -8.88
N HIS A 86 12.23 -6.36 -7.80
CA HIS A 86 10.80 -6.13 -7.70
C HIS A 86 10.47 -4.74 -8.24
N TRP A 87 9.40 -4.61 -9.02
CA TRP A 87 8.95 -3.32 -9.55
C TRP A 87 7.45 -3.14 -9.34
N GLU A 88 7.03 -1.90 -9.15
CA GLU A 88 5.63 -1.50 -9.16
C GLU A 88 5.41 -0.18 -9.91
N VAL A 89 4.27 -0.08 -10.59
CA VAL A 89 3.74 1.16 -11.15
C VAL A 89 2.26 1.28 -10.76
N GLY A 90 1.86 2.43 -10.23
CA GLY A 90 0.48 2.67 -9.80
C GLY A 90 -0.04 4.04 -10.21
N SER A 91 -1.34 4.11 -10.49
CA SER A 91 -2.07 5.36 -10.65
C SER A 91 -3.26 5.32 -9.69
N ILE A 92 -3.20 6.10 -8.62
CA ILE A 92 -4.16 6.05 -7.51
C ILE A 92 -4.91 7.38 -7.45
N PHE A 93 -6.23 7.31 -7.57
CA PHE A 93 -7.10 8.46 -7.64
C PHE A 93 -7.76 8.75 -6.29
N GLY A 94 -7.73 10.02 -5.88
CA GLY A 94 -8.46 10.46 -4.70
C GLY A 94 -9.97 10.40 -4.95
N LEU A 95 -10.72 9.87 -3.99
CA LEU A 95 -12.19 9.79 -4.03
C LEU A 95 -12.87 10.86 -3.17
N GLY A 96 -12.10 11.75 -2.53
CA GLY A 96 -12.60 12.73 -1.57
C GLY A 96 -11.74 14.00 -1.47
N TYR A 97 -12.29 14.99 -0.79
CA TYR A 97 -11.87 16.40 -0.84
C TYR A 97 -10.50 16.78 -0.22
N LYS A 98 -9.88 15.91 0.58
CA LYS A 98 -8.54 16.16 1.18
C LYS A 98 -7.46 15.20 0.70
N VAL A 99 -7.70 14.47 -0.38
CA VAL A 99 -6.72 13.58 -1.01
C VAL A 99 -6.35 14.18 -2.37
N PRO A 100 -5.07 14.17 -2.79
CA PRO A 100 -4.71 14.60 -4.13
C PRO A 100 -5.49 13.80 -5.19
N ASP A 101 -6.01 14.49 -6.21
CA ASP A 101 -6.84 13.88 -7.25
C ASP A 101 -6.11 12.73 -7.96
N ASN A 102 -4.81 12.88 -8.19
CA ASN A 102 -3.97 11.91 -8.89
C ASN A 102 -2.67 11.68 -8.11
N ASN A 103 -2.36 10.42 -7.81
CA ASN A 103 -1.10 10.00 -7.21
C ASN A 103 -0.47 8.92 -8.11
N TYR A 104 0.73 9.18 -8.60
CA TYR A 104 1.49 8.22 -9.40
C TYR A 104 2.59 7.60 -8.54
N ARG A 105 2.70 6.26 -8.56
CA ARG A 105 3.73 5.52 -7.83
C ARG A 105 4.62 4.78 -8.80
N LEU A 106 5.94 4.88 -8.59
CA LEU A 106 6.96 4.03 -9.18
C LEU A 106 7.82 3.51 -8.03
N LEU A 107 7.96 2.18 -7.92
CA LEU A 107 8.80 1.52 -6.94
C LEU A 107 9.71 0.53 -7.64
N MET A 108 10.97 0.49 -7.20
CA MET A 108 11.92 -0.56 -7.57
C MET A 108 12.69 -0.97 -6.32
N GLU A 109 12.77 -2.28 -6.09
CA GLU A 109 13.52 -2.88 -4.99
C GLU A 109 14.44 -3.97 -5.54
N TYR A 110 15.69 -3.99 -5.09
CA TYR A 110 16.67 -5.02 -5.45
C TYR A 110 16.99 -5.90 -4.25
N GLU A 111 16.89 -7.21 -4.43
CA GLU A 111 17.21 -8.24 -3.44
C GLU A 111 18.46 -9.01 -3.91
N PHE A 112 19.44 -9.17 -3.01
CA PHE A 112 20.76 -9.76 -3.27
C PHE A 112 20.90 -11.18 -2.71
#